data_AF-A0A9D4Z1J9-F1
#
_entry.id   AF-A0A9D4Z1J9-F1
#
_cell.length_a   1.000
_cell.length_b   1.000
_cell.length_c   1.000
_cell.angle_alpha   90.00
_cell.angle_beta   90.00
_cell.angle_gamma   90.00
#
_symmetry.space_group_name_H-M   'P 1'
#
loop_
_entity.id
_entity.type
_entity.pdbx_description
1 polymer ?
#
loop_
_entity_poly.entity_id
_entity_poly.type
_entity_poly.pdbx_seq_one_letter_code
_entity_poly.pdbx_strand_id
1 'polypeptide(L)'
;MSGPVYGGDEVNAVVLDVGTYHTKAGYAGEDTPKFVFPSAVGSLSGGANGMDIDGAKRTLYVGTHALTHRRDKMEIITPFKDGRLDDWEVAEGLLDHALKQQMRLATESHPIMLAEPSFNSKAAREKAAELLFEKYQSPAVFMAKNAVLSSFASGRPTSLVVDAGHERTVAQGQQQPPPATAWNQIRAIQPNSRRAHG
;
A
#
# COMPACT_ATOMS: atom_id res chain seq x y z
N MET A 1 32.10 -13.10 8.80
CA MET A 1 31.14 -12.48 7.86
C MET A 1 30.43 -11.37 8.61
N SER A 2 30.79 -10.12 8.33
CA SER A 2 30.12 -8.94 8.89
C SER A 2 28.79 -8.76 8.17
N GLY A 3 27.67 -8.95 8.88
CA GLY A 3 26.37 -8.53 8.39
C GLY A 3 26.35 -7.01 8.16
N PRO A 4 25.43 -6.48 7.32
CA PRO A 4 25.36 -5.05 7.07
C PRO A 4 25.06 -4.31 8.38
N VAL A 5 26.01 -3.46 8.78
CA VAL A 5 25.85 -2.49 9.85
C VAL A 5 25.01 -1.35 9.26
N TYR A 6 23.72 -1.31 9.61
CA TYR A 6 22.86 -0.16 9.37
C TYR A 6 23.24 0.96 10.36
N GLY A 7 23.38 2.18 9.84
CA GLY A 7 23.96 3.32 10.52
C GLY A 7 22.95 4.02 11.42
N GLY A 8 22.82 3.53 12.65
CA GLY A 8 22.56 4.30 13.87
C GLY A 8 21.65 5.54 13.83
N ASP A 9 20.39 5.43 13.40
CA ASP A 9 19.20 6.11 13.99
C ASP A 9 17.86 5.69 13.28
N GLU A 10 17.84 4.50 12.67
CA GLU A 10 17.02 4.29 11.48
C GLU A 10 15.60 3.79 11.76
N VAL A 11 14.63 4.67 11.53
CA VAL A 11 13.25 4.25 11.27
C VAL A 11 13.18 3.63 9.87
N ASN A 12 12.95 2.32 9.81
CA ASN A 12 12.76 1.60 8.56
C ASN A 12 11.46 2.01 7.87
N ALA A 13 11.52 2.28 6.56
CA ALA A 13 10.30 2.51 5.78
C ALA A 13 9.43 1.24 5.77
N VAL A 14 8.11 1.44 5.82
CA VAL A 14 7.13 0.35 5.72
C VAL A 14 6.72 0.21 4.27
N VAL A 15 6.79 -1.01 3.73
CA VAL A 15 6.37 -1.32 2.36
C VAL A 15 5.02 -2.00 2.40
N LEU A 16 4.05 -1.42 1.69
CA LEU A 16 2.69 -1.94 1.54
C LEU A 16 2.43 -2.27 0.07
N ASP A 17 1.99 -3.49 -0.20
CA ASP A 17 1.48 -3.93 -1.51
C ASP A 17 0.05 -4.41 -1.32
N VAL A 18 -0.92 -3.56 -1.69
CA VAL A 18 -2.36 -3.83 -1.57
C VAL A 18 -2.84 -4.43 -2.89
N GLY A 19 -2.54 -5.72 -3.09
CA GLY A 19 -2.92 -6.47 -4.28
C GLY A 19 -4.37 -6.96 -4.23
N THR A 20 -4.94 -7.30 -5.38
CA THR A 20 -6.36 -7.72 -5.49
C THR A 20 -6.70 -9.02 -4.79
N TYR A 21 -5.71 -9.91 -4.57
CA TYR A 21 -5.90 -11.18 -3.85
C TYR A 21 -5.24 -11.18 -2.47
N HIS A 22 -4.02 -10.64 -2.38
CA HIS A 22 -3.28 -10.56 -1.14
C HIS A 22 -2.76 -9.15 -0.89
N THR A 23 -2.88 -8.73 0.37
CA THR A 23 -2.22 -7.56 0.91
C THR A 23 -0.95 -8.03 1.61
N LYS A 24 0.16 -7.34 1.32
CA LYS A 24 1.48 -7.65 1.87
C LYS A 24 2.02 -6.42 2.58
N ALA A 25 2.66 -6.64 3.72
CA ALA A 25 3.29 -5.59 4.51
C ALA A 25 4.64 -6.07 5.06
N GLY A 26 5.65 -5.20 5.10
CA GLY A 26 6.96 -5.51 5.66
C GLY A 26 7.83 -4.27 5.82
N TYR A 27 9.04 -4.46 6.35
CA TYR A 27 10.01 -3.38 6.47
C TYR A 27 10.93 -3.34 5.24
N ALA A 28 11.30 -2.16 4.80
CA ALA A 28 12.31 -1.98 3.77
C ALA A 28 13.63 -2.63 4.24
N GLY A 29 14.31 -3.33 3.32
CA GLY A 29 15.53 -4.09 3.61
C GLY A 29 15.29 -5.55 4.00
N GLU A 30 14.06 -5.98 4.28
CA GLU A 30 13.73 -7.40 4.44
C GLU A 30 13.58 -8.10 3.07
N ASP A 31 14.03 -9.37 2.97
CA ASP A 31 13.98 -10.16 1.73
C ASP A 31 12.56 -10.58 1.32
N THR A 32 11.64 -10.64 2.29
CA THR A 32 10.26 -11.09 2.10
C THR A 32 9.31 -10.20 2.89
N PRO A 33 8.05 -10.02 2.44
CA PRO A 33 7.05 -9.33 3.25
C PRO A 33 6.85 -10.08 4.57
N LYS A 34 6.74 -9.32 5.66
CA LYS A 34 6.55 -9.85 7.01
C LYS A 34 5.17 -10.47 7.21
N PHE A 35 4.17 -9.88 6.56
CA PHE A 35 2.79 -10.36 6.59
C PHE A 35 2.21 -10.42 5.19
N VAL A 36 1.46 -11.50 4.94
CA VAL A 36 0.67 -11.71 3.72
C VAL A 36 -0.68 -12.23 4.16
N PHE A 37 -1.76 -11.53 3.76
CA PHE A 37 -3.12 -11.92 4.12
C PHE A 37 -4.09 -11.65 2.96
N PRO A 38 -5.27 -12.30 2.92
CA PRO A 38 -6.26 -12.06 1.87
C PRO A 38 -6.71 -10.59 1.85
N SER A 39 -6.81 -9.99 0.67
CA SER A 39 -7.40 -8.65 0.50
C SER A 39 -8.93 -8.66 0.48
N ALA A 40 -9.53 -9.75 0.94
CA ALA A 40 -10.96 -9.88 1.17
C ALA A 40 -11.29 -9.54 2.61
N VAL A 41 -12.49 -9.01 2.83
CA VAL A 41 -12.98 -8.56 4.14
C VAL A 41 -14.34 -9.19 4.40
N GLY A 42 -14.53 -9.68 5.62
CA GLY A 42 -15.84 -10.07 6.11
C GLY A 42 -16.63 -8.86 6.55
N SER A 43 -17.86 -8.73 6.08
CA SER A 43 -18.74 -7.60 6.35
C SER A 43 -20.01 -8.07 7.04
N LEU A 44 -20.34 -7.44 8.16
CA LEU A 44 -21.68 -7.49 8.75
C LEU A 44 -22.31 -6.09 8.73
N SER A 45 -23.45 -5.97 8.06
CA SER A 45 -24.26 -4.75 8.07
C SER A 45 -24.96 -4.62 9.43
N GLY A 46 -24.86 -3.44 10.07
CA GLY A 46 -25.32 -3.18 11.44
C GLY A 46 -26.85 -3.08 11.63
N GLY A 47 -27.64 -3.81 10.84
CA GLY A 47 -29.10 -3.82 10.94
C GLY A 47 -29.62 -5.22 11.23
N ALA A 48 -30.29 -5.40 12.37
CA ALA A 48 -30.90 -6.68 12.77
C ALA A 48 -31.80 -7.32 11.68
N ASN A 49 -32.29 -6.53 10.73
CA ASN A 49 -33.26 -6.93 9.69
C ASN A 49 -32.87 -6.53 8.24
N GLY A 50 -31.60 -6.31 7.92
CA GLY A 50 -31.18 -6.06 6.52
C GLY A 50 -31.71 -4.76 5.90
N MET A 51 -32.15 -3.81 6.72
CA MET A 51 -32.34 -2.43 6.29
C MET A 51 -31.06 -1.66 6.58
N ASP A 52 -30.50 -1.03 5.56
CA ASP A 52 -29.48 0.00 5.70
C ASP A 52 -30.12 1.19 6.43
N ILE A 53 -30.00 1.19 7.77
CA ILE A 53 -30.33 2.37 8.56
C ILE A 53 -29.17 3.34 8.35
N ASP A 54 -29.49 4.50 7.78
CA ASP A 54 -28.56 5.59 7.55
C ASP A 54 -27.79 5.90 8.85
N GLY A 55 -26.50 5.56 8.89
CA GLY A 55 -25.62 5.70 10.07
C GLY A 55 -25.22 4.41 10.81
N ALA A 56 -25.72 3.22 10.44
CA ALA A 56 -25.27 1.96 11.03
C ALA A 56 -23.89 1.55 10.48
N LYS A 57 -22.84 1.72 11.30
CA LYS A 57 -21.46 1.42 10.90
C LYS A 57 -21.27 -0.07 10.59
N ARG A 58 -20.71 -0.37 9.41
CA ARG A 58 -20.36 -1.71 8.96
C ARG A 58 -19.28 -2.31 9.88
N THR A 59 -19.46 -3.55 10.32
CA THR A 59 -18.41 -4.26 11.07
C THR A 59 -17.56 -5.06 10.10
N LEU A 60 -16.26 -4.75 10.06
CA LEU A 60 -15.29 -5.37 9.17
C LEU A 60 -14.44 -6.42 9.91
N TYR A 61 -14.27 -7.59 9.29
CA TYR A 61 -13.48 -8.72 9.77
C TYR A 61 -12.38 -9.00 8.75
N VAL A 62 -11.14 -8.64 9.10
CA VAL A 62 -10.01 -8.69 8.18
C VAL A 62 -9.00 -9.75 8.62
N GLY A 63 -8.38 -10.40 7.65
CA GLY A 63 -7.34 -11.40 7.85
C GLY A 63 -7.86 -12.84 7.80
N THR A 64 -6.95 -13.78 7.56
CA THR A 64 -7.28 -15.19 7.26
C THR A 64 -8.17 -15.82 8.32
N HIS A 65 -7.82 -15.68 9.60
CA HIS A 65 -8.58 -16.28 10.70
C HIS A 65 -9.99 -15.68 10.83
N ALA A 66 -10.10 -14.37 10.60
CA ALA A 66 -11.37 -13.68 10.68
C ALA A 66 -12.32 -14.15 9.56
N LEU A 67 -11.80 -14.36 8.35
CA LEU A 67 -12.56 -14.85 7.20
C LEU A 67 -12.97 -16.33 7.31
N THR A 68 -12.14 -17.18 7.92
CA THR A 68 -12.46 -18.60 8.10
C THR A 68 -13.52 -18.86 9.17
N HIS A 69 -13.74 -17.89 10.06
CA HIS A 69 -14.73 -18.02 11.12
C HIS A 69 -16.13 -17.68 10.58
N ARG A 70 -17.00 -18.70 10.51
CA ARG A 70 -18.40 -18.51 10.10
C ARG A 70 -19.10 -17.52 11.04
N ARG A 71 -19.80 -16.55 10.46
CA ARG A 71 -20.70 -15.63 11.16
C ARG A 71 -21.98 -15.53 10.34
N ASP A 72 -23.13 -15.60 11.01
CA ASP A 72 -24.41 -15.51 10.31
C ASP A 72 -24.56 -14.13 9.67
N LYS A 73 -25.05 -14.10 8.42
CA LYS A 73 -25.22 -12.89 7.59
C LYS A 73 -23.92 -12.16 7.22
N MET A 74 -22.74 -12.78 7.41
CA MET A 74 -21.47 -12.19 6.96
C MET A 74 -21.27 -12.40 5.47
N GLU A 75 -21.01 -11.31 4.76
CA GLU A 75 -20.63 -11.32 3.35
C GLU A 75 -19.13 -11.12 3.19
N ILE A 76 -18.53 -11.80 2.21
CA ILE A 76 -17.14 -11.58 1.84
C ILE A 76 -17.12 -10.58 0.69
N ILE A 77 -16.42 -9.48 0.91
CA ILE A 77 -16.31 -8.37 -0.03
C ILE A 77 -14.84 -7.98 -0.25
N THR A 78 -14.60 -7.19 -1.28
CA THR A 78 -13.27 -6.74 -1.70
C THR A 78 -13.31 -5.23 -1.94
N PRO A 79 -12.24 -4.47 -1.61
CA PRO A 79 -12.21 -3.05 -1.91
C PRO A 79 -11.95 -2.76 -3.39
N PHE A 80 -11.75 -3.79 -4.21
CA PHE A 80 -11.32 -3.65 -5.60
C PHE A 80 -12.48 -3.68 -6.59
N LYS A 81 -12.38 -2.84 -7.61
CA LYS A 81 -13.19 -2.87 -8.82
C LYS A 81 -12.28 -2.69 -10.04
N ASP A 82 -12.36 -3.60 -11.00
CA ASP A 82 -11.52 -3.63 -12.21
C ASP A 82 -9.99 -3.58 -11.94
N GLY A 83 -9.54 -4.13 -10.82
CA GLY A 83 -8.14 -4.10 -10.38
C GLY A 83 -7.67 -2.79 -9.75
N ARG A 84 -8.59 -1.92 -9.31
CA ARG A 84 -8.30 -0.65 -8.62
C ARG A 84 -9.04 -0.58 -7.29
N LEU A 85 -8.48 0.13 -6.31
CA LEU A 85 -9.17 0.44 -5.05
C LEU A 85 -10.34 1.40 -5.34
N ASP A 86 -11.55 0.99 -4.93
CA ASP A 86 -12.80 1.70 -5.16
C ASP A 86 -13.57 1.91 -3.84
N ASP A 87 -13.73 0.85 -3.04
CA ASP A 87 -14.33 0.94 -1.70
C ASP A 87 -13.25 1.25 -0.65
N TRP A 88 -13.20 2.52 -0.25
CA TRP A 88 -12.17 3.05 0.65
C TRP A 88 -12.42 2.72 2.13
N GLU A 89 -13.66 2.47 2.54
CA GLU A 89 -13.95 2.03 3.92
C GLU A 89 -13.34 0.64 4.14
N VAL A 90 -13.49 -0.23 3.15
CA VAL A 90 -12.91 -1.57 3.16
C VAL A 90 -11.39 -1.53 3.00
N ALA A 91 -10.88 -0.67 2.10
CA ALA A 91 -9.43 -0.48 1.93
C ALA A 91 -8.78 0.01 3.23
N GLU A 92 -9.42 0.93 3.93
CA GLU A 92 -8.99 1.41 5.24
C GLU A 92 -8.97 0.29 6.28
N GLY A 93 -9.96 -0.61 6.27
CA GLY A 93 -9.95 -1.81 7.10
C GLY A 93 -8.76 -2.74 6.83
N LEU A 94 -8.38 -2.92 5.56
CA LEU A 94 -7.16 -3.68 5.19
C LEU A 94 -5.90 -3.01 5.74
N LEU A 95 -5.81 -1.68 5.61
CA LEU A 95 -4.66 -0.91 6.10
C LEU A 95 -4.57 -0.91 7.63
N ASP A 96 -5.69 -0.79 8.34
CA ASP A 96 -5.72 -0.90 9.81
C ASP A 96 -5.28 -2.31 10.25
N HIS A 97 -5.70 -3.36 9.55
CA HIS A 97 -5.23 -4.72 9.82
C HIS A 97 -3.72 -4.85 9.60
N ALA A 98 -3.21 -4.37 8.46
CA ALA A 98 -1.78 -4.45 8.13
C ALA A 98 -0.91 -3.64 9.12
N LEU A 99 -1.22 -2.36 9.31
CA LEU A 99 -0.37 -1.42 10.02
C LEU A 99 -0.51 -1.54 11.54
N LYS A 100 -1.75 -1.62 12.05
CA LYS A 100 -2.01 -1.58 13.50
C LYS A 100 -2.08 -2.97 14.13
N GLN A 101 -2.70 -3.95 13.46
CA GLN A 101 -2.91 -5.27 14.08
C GLN A 101 -1.74 -6.22 13.84
N GLN A 102 -1.28 -6.33 12.59
CA GLN A 102 -0.18 -7.22 12.20
C GLN A 102 1.19 -6.61 12.54
N MET A 103 1.52 -5.47 11.92
CA MET A 103 2.82 -4.83 12.11
C MET A 103 2.95 -4.10 13.46
N ARG A 104 1.82 -3.73 14.09
CA ARG A 104 1.76 -3.00 15.38
C ARG A 104 2.61 -1.73 15.38
N LEU A 105 2.50 -0.97 14.30
CA LEU A 105 3.30 0.23 14.05
C LEU A 105 2.68 1.48 14.69
N ALA A 106 3.55 2.33 15.21
CA ALA A 106 3.29 3.77 15.32
C ALA A 106 3.58 4.39 13.94
N THR A 107 2.53 4.56 13.13
CA THR A 107 2.65 5.01 11.73
C THR A 107 3.22 6.42 11.62
N GLU A 108 3.01 7.26 12.63
CA GLU A 108 3.56 8.60 12.77
C GLU A 108 5.09 8.66 12.82
N SER A 109 5.73 7.54 13.16
CA SER A 109 7.19 7.44 13.20
C SER A 109 7.79 6.91 11.90
N HIS A 110 6.99 6.31 10.99
CA HIS A 110 7.50 5.49 9.89
C HIS A 110 7.08 6.00 8.51
N PRO A 111 8.02 6.27 7.58
CA PRO A 111 7.64 6.56 6.20
C PRO A 111 7.03 5.32 5.53
N ILE A 112 6.03 5.52 4.67
CA ILE A 112 5.29 4.43 4.01
C ILE A 112 5.53 4.46 2.49
N MET A 113 5.94 3.32 1.93
CA MET A 113 5.93 3.08 0.49
C MET A 113 4.71 2.23 0.12
N LEU A 114 3.85 2.76 -0.76
CA LEU A 114 2.68 2.03 -1.29
C LEU A 114 2.97 1.60 -2.73
N ALA A 115 2.91 0.29 -2.98
CA ALA A 115 2.92 -0.28 -4.32
C ALA A 115 1.54 -0.15 -4.96
N GLU A 116 1.49 0.34 -6.20
CA GLU A 116 0.24 0.56 -6.92
C GLU A 116 0.30 0.10 -8.38
N PRO A 117 -0.86 -0.25 -8.99
CA PRO A 117 -0.92 -0.53 -10.41
C PRO A 117 -0.65 0.73 -11.24
N SER A 118 0.09 0.63 -12.35
CA SER A 118 0.47 1.84 -13.10
C SER A 118 -0.66 2.53 -13.86
N PHE A 119 -1.84 1.91 -13.90
CA PHE A 119 -3.07 2.43 -14.49
C PHE A 119 -4.01 3.02 -13.43
N ASN A 120 -3.51 3.25 -12.21
CA ASN A 120 -4.27 3.90 -11.14
C ASN A 120 -4.60 5.36 -11.50
N SER A 121 -5.78 5.84 -11.10
CA SER A 121 -6.21 7.21 -11.42
C SER A 121 -5.56 8.22 -10.49
N LYS A 122 -5.40 9.47 -10.93
CA LYS A 122 -4.86 10.55 -10.07
C LYS A 122 -5.69 10.72 -8.79
N ALA A 123 -7.02 10.68 -8.90
CA ALA A 123 -7.93 10.81 -7.77
C ALA A 123 -7.74 9.69 -6.73
N ALA A 124 -7.56 8.44 -7.17
CA ALA A 124 -7.29 7.33 -6.26
C ALA A 124 -5.93 7.48 -5.56
N ARG A 125 -4.92 8.02 -6.25
CA ARG A 125 -3.60 8.31 -5.67
C ARG A 125 -3.67 9.42 -4.62
N GLU A 126 -4.39 10.49 -4.92
CA GLU A 126 -4.62 11.60 -4.00
C GLU A 126 -5.34 11.10 -2.74
N LYS A 127 -6.40 10.29 -2.90
CA LYS A 127 -7.14 9.72 -1.76
C LYS A 127 -6.31 8.74 -0.92
N ALA A 128 -5.46 7.92 -1.55
CA ALA A 128 -4.52 7.07 -0.81
C ALA A 128 -3.49 7.91 -0.02
N ALA A 129 -2.96 8.97 -0.63
CA ALA A 129 -2.00 9.85 0.03
C ALA A 129 -2.65 10.63 1.18
N GLU A 130 -3.85 11.18 0.98
CA GLU A 130 -4.67 11.82 2.01
C GLU A 130 -4.89 10.88 3.19
N LEU A 131 -5.32 9.64 2.93
CA LEU A 131 -5.52 8.64 3.97
C LEU A 131 -4.22 8.36 4.77
N LEU A 132 -3.08 8.20 4.08
CA LEU A 132 -1.79 7.91 4.73
C LEU A 132 -1.22 9.11 5.52
N PHE A 133 -1.43 10.34 5.06
CA PHE A 133 -0.97 11.54 5.75
C PHE A 133 -1.91 11.99 6.86
N GLU A 134 -3.22 12.00 6.62
CA GLU A 134 -4.19 12.57 7.56
C GLU A 134 -4.60 11.56 8.63
N LYS A 135 -4.99 10.34 8.23
CA LYS A 135 -5.42 9.31 9.19
C LYS A 135 -4.24 8.63 9.87
N TYR A 136 -3.22 8.22 9.10
CA TYR A 136 -2.08 7.47 9.62
C TYR A 136 -0.89 8.35 10.02
N GLN A 137 -0.94 9.66 9.73
CA GLN A 137 0.09 10.63 10.16
C GLN A 137 1.51 10.27 9.73
N SER A 138 1.66 9.52 8.62
CA SER A 138 2.96 9.10 8.13
C SER A 138 3.85 10.31 7.82
N PRO A 139 5.11 10.36 8.28
CA PRO A 139 6.00 11.51 8.05
C PRO A 139 6.35 11.70 6.57
N ALA A 140 6.30 10.63 5.77
CA ALA A 140 6.45 10.68 4.32
C ALA A 140 5.72 9.51 3.65
N VAL A 141 5.29 9.72 2.41
CA VAL A 141 4.65 8.68 1.60
C VAL A 141 5.30 8.66 0.22
N PHE A 142 5.64 7.46 -0.27
CA PHE A 142 6.08 7.25 -1.64
C PHE A 142 5.19 6.23 -2.33
N MET A 143 4.65 6.57 -3.51
CA MET A 143 3.83 5.67 -4.30
C MET A 143 4.61 5.16 -5.50
N ALA A 144 4.83 3.85 -5.56
CA ALA A 144 5.64 3.20 -6.56
C ALA A 144 4.78 2.29 -7.45
N LYS A 145 4.97 2.40 -8.76
CA LYS A 145 4.28 1.52 -9.72
C LYS A 145 4.83 0.10 -9.62
N ASN A 146 3.97 -0.91 -9.58
CA ASN A 146 4.36 -2.33 -9.50
C ASN A 146 5.38 -2.71 -10.57
N ALA A 147 5.20 -2.26 -11.82
CA ALA A 147 6.13 -2.55 -12.91
C ALA A 147 7.52 -1.93 -12.69
N VAL A 148 7.61 -0.74 -12.07
CA VAL A 148 8.90 -0.11 -11.73
C VAL A 148 9.58 -0.93 -10.64
N LEU A 149 8.84 -1.33 -9.60
CA LEU A 149 9.36 -2.17 -8.51
C LEU A 149 9.89 -3.51 -9.02
N SER A 150 9.15 -4.19 -9.89
CA SER A 150 9.59 -5.45 -10.51
C SER A 150 10.84 -5.28 -11.38
N SER A 151 10.90 -4.21 -12.17
CA SER A 151 12.10 -3.90 -12.98
C SER A 151 13.32 -3.67 -12.09
N PHE A 152 13.15 -2.90 -11.01
CA PHE A 152 14.20 -2.60 -10.04
C PHE A 152 14.69 -3.86 -9.32
N ALA A 153 13.77 -4.72 -8.86
CA ALA A 153 14.11 -6.00 -8.22
C ALA A 153 14.92 -6.92 -9.15
N SER A 154 14.71 -6.83 -10.47
CA SER A 154 15.50 -7.58 -11.46
C SER A 154 16.84 -6.94 -11.84
N GLY A 155 17.14 -5.75 -11.32
CA GLY A 155 18.34 -4.99 -11.68
C GLY A 155 18.36 -4.50 -13.13
N ARG A 156 17.19 -4.40 -13.78
CA ARG A 156 17.09 -4.00 -15.19
C ARG A 156 16.61 -2.55 -15.31
N PRO A 157 17.42 -1.63 -15.89
CA PRO A 157 17.02 -0.24 -16.09
C PRO A 157 15.99 -0.09 -17.22
N THR A 158 15.98 -1.03 -18.16
CA THR A 158 14.99 -1.13 -19.25
C THR A 158 14.44 -2.54 -19.28
N SER A 159 13.12 -2.69 -19.22
CA SER A 159 12.45 -4.00 -19.23
C SER A 159 11.02 -3.91 -19.75
N LEU A 160 10.48 -5.04 -20.24
CA LEU A 160 9.04 -5.22 -20.37
C LEU A 160 8.58 -6.08 -19.18
N VAL A 161 7.79 -5.50 -18.29
CA VAL A 161 7.23 -6.22 -17.16
C VAL A 161 5.86 -6.75 -17.54
N VAL A 162 5.67 -8.06 -17.42
CA VAL A 162 4.37 -8.73 -17.55
C VAL A 162 3.99 -9.24 -16.16
N ASP A 163 3.03 -8.55 -15.54
CA ASP A 163 2.48 -8.87 -14.22
C ASP A 163 1.15 -9.62 -14.40
N ALA A 164 1.10 -10.90 -14.02
CA ALA A 164 -0.09 -11.75 -14.10
C ALA A 164 -0.64 -11.97 -12.69
N GLY A 165 -1.56 -11.10 -12.28
CA GLY A 165 -2.21 -11.14 -10.97
C GLY A 165 -3.57 -11.86 -10.99
N HIS A 166 -4.28 -11.76 -9.88
CA HIS A 166 -5.58 -12.44 -9.68
C HIS A 166 -6.70 -11.93 -10.59
N GLU A 167 -6.89 -10.61 -10.67
CA GLU A 167 -7.96 -10.03 -11.50
C GLU A 167 -7.50 -9.70 -12.92
N ARG A 168 -6.20 -9.48 -13.14
CA ARG A 168 -5.70 -8.90 -14.39
C ARG A 168 -4.25 -9.30 -14.66
N THR A 169 -3.95 -9.45 -15.95
CA THR A 169 -2.59 -9.45 -16.48
C THR A 169 -2.26 -8.12 -17.16
N VAL A 170 -1.11 -7.53 -16.85
CA VAL A 170 -0.70 -6.20 -17.33
C VAL A 170 0.72 -6.24 -17.85
N ALA A 171 0.93 -5.71 -19.06
CA ALA A 171 2.25 -5.58 -19.68
C ALA A 171 2.65 -4.11 -19.79
N GLN A 172 3.84 -3.75 -19.30
CA GLN A 172 4.34 -2.37 -19.32
C GLN A 172 5.83 -2.29 -19.58
N GLY A 173 6.19 -1.46 -20.56
CA GLY A 173 7.57 -1.07 -20.78
C GLY A 173 8.06 -0.14 -19.67
N GLN A 174 9.20 -0.46 -19.09
CA GLN A 174 9.95 0.38 -18.17
C GLN A 174 11.24 0.83 -18.85
N GLN A 175 11.54 2.11 -18.74
CA GLN A 175 12.81 2.68 -19.13
C GLN A 175 13.15 3.76 -18.11
N GLN A 176 14.17 3.50 -17.28
CA GLN A 176 14.73 4.55 -16.46
C GLN A 176 15.41 5.57 -17.37
N PRO A 177 15.21 6.88 -17.13
CA PRO A 177 15.96 7.89 -17.86
C PRO A 177 17.45 7.75 -17.51
N PRO A 178 18.36 8.09 -18.42
CA PRO A 178 19.80 8.00 -18.18
C PRO A 178 20.20 8.77 -16.90
N PRO A 179 21.29 8.37 -16.21
CA PRO A 179 21.67 8.92 -14.90
C PRO A 179 21.75 10.45 -14.84
N ALA A 180 22.06 11.10 -15.96
CA ALA A 180 22.11 12.56 -16.08
C ALA A 180 20.75 13.25 -15.88
N THR A 181 19.63 12.57 -16.10
CA THR A 181 18.27 13.14 -16.00
C THR A 181 17.60 12.81 -14.66
N ALA A 182 18.02 11.74 -13.98
CA ALA A 182 17.45 11.30 -12.70
C ALA A 182 17.66 12.32 -11.56
N TRP A 183 18.81 12.99 -11.54
CA TRP A 183 19.14 14.04 -10.56
C TRP A 183 18.18 15.23 -10.58
N ASN A 184 17.51 15.49 -11.70
CA ASN A 184 16.56 16.60 -11.83
C ASN A 184 15.18 16.28 -11.21
N GLN A 185 14.80 15.00 -11.11
CA GLN A 185 13.52 14.61 -10.52
C GLN A 185 13.56 14.56 -8.99
N ILE A 186 14.72 14.25 -8.40
CA ILE A 186 14.90 14.23 -6.93
C ILE A 186 14.83 15.64 -6.33
N ARG A 187 15.25 16.67 -7.07
CA ARG A 187 15.16 18.08 -6.62
C ARG A 187 13.73 18.62 -6.49
N ALA A 188 12.74 17.97 -7.08
CA ALA A 188 11.35 18.42 -7.03
C ALA A 188 10.61 18.05 -5.73
N ILE A 189 11.24 17.26 -4.84
CA ILE A 189 10.60 16.72 -3.61
C ILE A 189 11.13 17.42 -2.34
N GLN A 190 12.15 18.27 -2.42
CA GLN A 190 12.56 19.09 -1.28
C GLN A 190 11.94 20.49 -1.34
N PRO A 191 11.22 20.96 -0.30
CA PRO A 191 10.82 22.36 -0.20
C PRO A 191 12.09 23.21 -0.23
N ASN A 192 12.07 24.29 -1.01
CA ASN A 192 13.13 25.28 -1.11
C ASN A 192 13.61 25.75 0.29
N SER A 193 14.70 25.18 0.79
CA SER A 193 15.40 25.70 1.98
C SER A 193 16.82 26.12 1.62
N ARG A 194 16.99 26.90 0.55
CA ARG A 194 18.18 27.75 0.34
C ARG A 194 17.79 29.07 -0.30
N ARG A 195 17.32 30.00 0.53
CA ARG A 195 17.61 31.43 0.35
C ARG A 195 18.32 31.94 1.59
N ALA A 196 19.56 32.36 1.35
CA ALA A 196 20.29 33.43 2.03
C ALA A 196 20.48 33.32 3.56
N HIS A 197 21.59 32.70 3.97
CA HIS A 197 22.48 33.35 4.94
C HIS A 197 23.57 34.06 4.13
N GLY A 198 23.84 35.31 4.52
CA GLY A 198 24.68 36.28 3.82
C GLY A 198 26.18 36.05 3.92
#